data_AF-A0A074XWF9-F1
#
_entry.id   AF-A0A074XWF9-F1
#
_cell.length_a   1.000
_cell.length_b   1.000
_cell.length_c   1.000
_cell.angle_alpha   90.00
_cell.angle_beta   90.00
_cell.angle_gamma   90.00
#
_symmetry.space_group_name_H-M   'P 1'
#
loop_
_entity.id
_entity.type
_entity.pdbx_description
1 polymer ?
#
loop_
_entity_poly.entity_id
_entity_poly.type
_entity_poly.pdbx_seq_one_letter_code
_entity_poly.pdbx_strand_id
1 'polypeptide(L)'
;MPPSHIATAFALALVAAVADAAMGNAFSSGPTADGNFIRLANSTLVVPEAPVPQVGLLSLWAGMGMSNGDLIQALVESYDGVADGECGLVHGDWCTYASVLEIVGCDQEQLGGRQIKTKPGDHVTLSYMYNDRTDAYDQYVYVNGVQTSNYTSSKGGKALGWGTAEECQPDYPCGLIPAHDWVDVVLELEKAQPNYSDTFGNGGSTGTLKTTDGGKTWTGSKLHINEVYFDYPITYDTPICPEANATTYTSRANRSYTVGCDIRYTGSDIKTVGEKSGKIADCVVYCDQVEGCVGVVLQDTTCHLKSSKGQQVSAQGVQAAILQ
;
A
#
# COMPACT_ATOMS: atom_id res chain seq x y z
N MET A 1 -30.86 20.06 -31.68
CA MET A 1 -29.42 19.74 -31.61
C MET A 1 -29.00 20.00 -30.17
N PRO A 2 -28.80 18.96 -29.35
CA PRO A 2 -28.45 19.18 -27.95
C PRO A 2 -27.00 19.68 -27.87
N PRO A 3 -26.71 20.63 -26.97
CA PRO A 3 -25.36 21.10 -26.77
C PRO A 3 -24.50 19.97 -26.20
N SER A 4 -23.37 19.75 -26.87
CA SER A 4 -22.27 18.88 -26.48
C SER A 4 -21.77 19.26 -25.09
N HIS A 5 -22.13 18.49 -24.07
CA HIS A 5 -21.46 18.52 -22.77
C HIS A 5 -20.11 17.83 -22.93
N ILE A 6 -19.05 18.63 -22.99
CA ILE A 6 -17.68 18.15 -22.83
C ILE A 6 -17.61 17.60 -21.40
N ALA A 7 -17.60 16.28 -21.27
CA ALA A 7 -17.31 15.60 -20.02
C ALA A 7 -15.84 15.83 -19.70
N THR A 8 -15.56 16.91 -18.97
CA THR A 8 -14.26 17.11 -18.35
C THR A 8 -14.16 16.11 -17.21
N ALA A 9 -13.60 14.93 -17.49
CA ALA A 9 -13.18 14.01 -16.46
C ALA A 9 -12.13 14.75 -15.59
N PHE A 10 -12.55 15.25 -14.44
CA PHE A 10 -11.62 15.57 -13.37
C PHE A 10 -11.11 14.22 -12.86
N ALA A 11 -10.02 13.75 -13.46
CA ALA A 11 -9.10 12.89 -12.75
C ALA A 11 -8.79 13.58 -11.41
N LEU A 12 -8.72 12.82 -10.31
CA LEU A 12 -8.04 13.26 -9.11
C LEU A 12 -6.60 13.61 -9.52
N ALA A 13 -6.38 14.85 -9.91
CA ALA A 13 -5.07 15.40 -10.16
C ALA A 13 -4.61 16.01 -8.84
N LEU A 14 -4.02 15.18 -7.97
CA LEU A 14 -3.13 15.69 -6.93
C LEU A 14 -1.86 16.21 -7.62
N VAL A 15 -1.66 17.52 -7.63
CA VAL A 15 -0.38 18.17 -8.00
C VAL A 15 -0.27 19.43 -7.14
N ALA A 16 0.74 19.69 -6.31
CA ALA A 16 1.97 18.98 -5.99
C ALA A 16 2.61 19.56 -4.71
N ALA A 17 3.24 18.70 -3.91
CA ALA A 17 4.46 18.97 -3.15
C ALA A 17 5.18 17.61 -2.94
N VAL A 18 6.24 17.38 -3.74
CA VAL A 18 7.22 16.27 -3.71
C VAL A 18 6.93 15.08 -2.77
N ALA A 19 6.22 14.08 -3.27
CA ALA A 19 6.42 12.69 -2.85
C ALA A 19 6.39 11.81 -4.10
N ASP A 20 7.53 11.23 -4.47
CA ASP A 20 7.67 10.24 -5.54
C ASP A 20 7.00 8.88 -5.18
N ALA A 21 5.89 8.92 -4.44
CA ALA A 21 5.21 7.73 -3.97
C ALA A 21 4.56 6.99 -5.15
N ALA A 22 4.83 5.68 -5.25
CA ALA A 22 4.26 4.83 -6.28
C ALA A 22 2.87 4.35 -5.85
N MET A 23 1.89 4.49 -6.75
CA MET A 23 0.50 4.08 -6.53
C MET A 23 0.21 2.75 -7.21
N GLY A 24 -0.52 1.89 -6.51
CA GLY A 24 -0.76 0.50 -6.90
C GLY A 24 -2.20 0.28 -7.32
N ASN A 25 -2.73 -0.88 -6.95
CA ASN A 25 -4.10 -1.22 -7.23
C ASN A 25 -5.06 -0.44 -6.33
N ALA A 26 -6.22 -0.10 -6.87
CA ALA A 26 -7.21 0.75 -6.22
C ALA A 26 -8.63 0.46 -6.72
N PHE A 27 -9.59 0.72 -5.85
CA PHE A 27 -10.98 1.03 -6.21
C PHE A 27 -11.23 2.51 -5.93
N SER A 28 -11.91 3.22 -6.81
CA SER A 28 -12.27 4.62 -6.62
C SER A 28 -13.74 4.89 -6.96
N SER A 29 -14.27 5.94 -6.35
CA SER A 29 -15.60 6.50 -6.61
C SER A 29 -15.57 8.01 -6.44
N GLY A 30 -16.38 8.69 -7.24
CA GLY A 30 -16.47 10.14 -7.28
C GLY A 30 -15.82 10.80 -8.50
N PRO A 31 -16.03 12.12 -8.66
CA PRO A 31 -16.66 13.01 -7.69
C PRO A 31 -18.18 12.80 -7.54
N THR A 32 -18.73 13.16 -6.38
CA THR A 32 -20.18 13.33 -6.19
C THR A 32 -20.70 14.46 -7.07
N ALA A 33 -22.01 14.46 -7.36
CA ALA A 33 -22.62 15.57 -8.09
C ALA A 33 -22.54 16.89 -7.29
N ASP A 34 -22.62 18.03 -7.99
CA ASP A 34 -22.58 19.35 -7.37
C ASP A 34 -23.60 19.50 -6.22
N GLY A 35 -23.12 19.97 -5.07
CA GLY A 35 -23.95 20.13 -3.87
C GLY A 35 -24.38 18.81 -3.22
N ASN A 36 -23.69 17.71 -3.53
CA ASN A 36 -23.75 16.42 -2.87
C ASN A 36 -22.35 16.05 -2.33
N PHE A 37 -22.29 15.20 -1.32
CA PHE A 37 -21.04 14.74 -0.69
C PHE A 37 -21.27 13.45 0.07
N ILE A 38 -20.20 12.74 0.43
CA ILE A 38 -20.28 11.52 1.24
C ILE A 38 -20.38 11.92 2.72
N ARG A 39 -21.46 11.54 3.40
CA ARG A 39 -21.65 11.75 4.85
C ARG A 39 -21.02 10.66 5.69
N LEU A 40 -21.09 9.41 5.23
CA LEU A 40 -20.57 8.25 5.92
C LEU A 40 -19.75 7.44 4.93
N ALA A 41 -18.56 7.02 5.33
CA ALA A 41 -17.79 6.00 4.62
C ALA A 41 -17.21 5.02 5.64
N ASN A 42 -17.62 3.76 5.54
CA ASN A 42 -17.07 2.65 6.31
C ASN A 42 -16.47 1.63 5.34
N SER A 43 -15.32 1.09 5.69
CA SER A 43 -14.69 -0.02 4.97
C SER A 43 -13.76 -0.78 5.91
N THR A 44 -13.71 -2.10 5.80
CA THR A 44 -12.86 -2.94 6.64
C THR A 44 -11.78 -3.60 5.81
N LEU A 45 -10.51 -3.32 6.10
CA LEU A 45 -9.40 -4.09 5.56
C LEU A 45 -9.30 -5.41 6.31
N VAL A 46 -9.27 -6.53 5.57
CA VAL A 46 -8.72 -7.77 6.09
C VAL A 46 -7.20 -7.69 5.92
N VAL A 47 -6.49 -7.45 7.01
CA VAL A 47 -5.05 -7.14 6.98
C VAL A 47 -4.30 -8.28 6.29
N PRO A 48 -3.57 -8.03 5.19
CA PRO A 48 -2.86 -9.09 4.50
C PRO A 48 -1.60 -9.52 5.24
N GLU A 49 -0.99 -10.60 4.76
CA GLU A 49 0.42 -10.89 5.06
C GLU A 49 1.28 -9.66 4.72
N ALA A 50 2.34 -9.43 5.49
CA ALA A 50 3.27 -8.33 5.21
C ALA A 50 3.88 -8.44 3.80
N PRO A 51 4.20 -7.30 3.16
CA PRO A 51 4.91 -7.28 1.89
C PRO A 51 6.25 -8.03 1.98
N VAL A 52 6.70 -8.52 0.83
CA VAL A 52 7.95 -9.27 0.74
C VAL A 52 8.83 -8.72 -0.39
N PRO A 53 10.01 -8.14 -0.08
CA PRO A 53 10.56 -7.92 1.24
C PRO A 53 9.87 -6.76 1.95
N GLN A 54 9.64 -6.90 3.25
CA GLN A 54 9.14 -5.80 4.08
C GLN A 54 10.31 -4.87 4.39
N VAL A 55 10.49 -3.82 3.60
CA VAL A 55 11.53 -2.79 3.81
C VAL A 55 11.03 -1.38 3.58
N GLY A 56 10.38 -1.12 2.44
CA GLY A 56 9.75 0.17 2.14
C GLY A 56 8.58 0.49 3.04
N LEU A 57 8.29 1.78 3.18
CA LEU A 57 7.06 2.25 3.81
C LEU A 57 5.92 2.09 2.82
N LEU A 58 5.15 1.03 3.04
CA LEU A 58 3.92 0.73 2.34
C LEU A 58 2.73 1.17 3.19
N SER A 59 1.84 1.96 2.62
CA SER A 59 0.59 2.37 3.24
C SER A 59 -0.58 1.81 2.44
N LEU A 60 -1.41 0.99 3.09
CA LEU A 60 -2.72 0.59 2.60
C LEU A 60 -3.76 1.50 3.24
N TRP A 61 -4.60 2.15 2.43
CA TRP A 61 -5.60 3.07 2.97
C TRP A 61 -6.88 3.07 2.17
N ALA A 62 -7.96 3.46 2.85
CA ALA A 62 -9.19 3.91 2.21
C ALA A 62 -9.45 5.35 2.68
N GLY A 63 -9.85 6.24 1.80
CA GLY A 63 -9.87 7.67 2.12
C GLY A 63 -10.85 8.47 1.29
N MET A 64 -10.96 9.76 1.62
CA MET A 64 -11.86 10.69 0.95
C MET A 64 -11.12 11.98 0.59
N GLY A 65 -11.18 12.34 -0.69
CA GLY A 65 -10.75 13.65 -1.17
C GLY A 65 -11.77 14.72 -0.80
N MET A 66 -11.30 15.78 -0.14
CA MET A 66 -12.16 16.80 0.44
C MET A 66 -12.23 18.06 -0.41
N SER A 67 -13.36 18.76 -0.39
CA SER A 67 -13.57 20.01 -1.15
C SER A 67 -12.67 21.18 -0.73
N ASN A 68 -12.07 21.11 0.45
CA ASN A 68 -11.10 22.08 0.96
C ASN A 68 -9.64 21.70 0.62
N GLY A 69 -9.41 20.59 -0.08
CA GLY A 69 -8.09 20.11 -0.50
C GLY A 69 -7.43 19.11 0.45
N ASP A 70 -8.03 18.84 1.60
CA ASP A 70 -7.54 17.78 2.50
C ASP A 70 -7.76 16.38 1.90
N LEU A 71 -7.04 15.41 2.44
CA LEU A 71 -7.25 13.99 2.20
C LEU A 71 -7.39 13.26 3.54
N ILE A 72 -8.62 12.85 3.87
CA ILE A 72 -8.87 12.00 5.04
C ILE A 72 -8.50 10.57 4.67
N GLN A 73 -7.55 9.97 5.36
CA GLN A 73 -7.00 8.65 5.02
C GLN A 73 -6.48 7.95 6.27
N ALA A 74 -7.29 7.11 6.91
CA ALA A 74 -6.72 6.24 7.93
C ALA A 74 -5.78 5.22 7.25
N LEU A 75 -4.63 5.00 7.89
CA LEU A 75 -3.51 4.26 7.30
C LEU A 75 -3.37 2.89 7.97
N VAL A 76 -2.98 1.90 7.18
CA VAL A 76 -2.51 0.58 7.63
C VAL A 76 -1.16 0.34 6.96
N GLU A 77 -0.09 0.52 7.73
CA GLU A 77 1.27 0.67 7.21
C GLU A 77 2.17 -0.50 7.57
N SER A 78 3.08 -0.83 6.66
CA SER A 78 4.10 -1.85 6.83
C SER A 78 5.46 -1.27 6.43
N TYR A 79 6.48 -1.54 7.24
CA TYR A 79 7.84 -0.99 7.08
C TYR A 79 8.84 -1.76 7.97
N ASP A 80 10.14 -1.67 7.67
CA ASP A 80 11.21 -2.29 8.48
C ASP A 80 11.86 -1.31 9.46
N GLY A 81 11.02 -0.67 10.26
CA GLY A 81 11.48 0.14 11.39
C GLY A 81 11.90 1.58 11.14
N VAL A 82 11.80 2.08 9.90
CA VAL A 82 12.11 3.49 9.56
C VAL A 82 10.92 4.44 9.83
N ALA A 83 9.81 3.97 10.39
CA ALA A 83 8.70 4.87 10.69
C ALA A 83 8.84 5.49 12.09
N ASP A 84 8.88 6.83 12.11
CA ASP A 84 8.72 7.63 13.31
C ASP A 84 7.28 7.48 13.84
N GLY A 85 7.06 6.55 14.77
CA GLY A 85 5.70 6.25 15.23
C GLY A 85 5.62 5.39 16.50
N GLU A 86 4.45 5.40 17.15
CA GLU A 86 4.21 4.68 18.41
C GLU A 86 4.26 3.15 18.25
N CYS A 87 4.07 2.65 17.02
CA CYS A 87 4.21 1.22 16.73
C CYS A 87 5.67 0.74 16.82
N GLY A 88 6.68 1.59 16.54
CA GLY A 88 8.05 1.12 16.37
C GLY A 88 8.15 0.01 15.31
N LEU A 89 9.04 -0.97 15.49
CA LEU A 89 9.27 -2.04 14.50
C LEU A 89 8.02 -2.92 14.29
N VAL A 90 7.63 -3.15 13.03
CA VAL A 90 6.48 -3.97 12.62
C VAL A 90 6.89 -5.18 11.77
N HIS A 91 7.75 -6.06 12.30
CA HIS A 91 8.24 -7.25 11.57
C HIS A 91 7.13 -8.29 11.31
N GLY A 92 6.68 -8.42 10.06
CA GLY A 92 5.57 -9.27 9.66
C GLY A 92 4.18 -8.75 10.06
N ASP A 93 4.15 -7.64 10.80
CA ASP A 93 2.97 -6.98 11.33
C ASP A 93 2.74 -5.64 10.61
N TRP A 94 1.69 -4.93 11.00
CA TRP A 94 1.25 -3.66 10.45
C TRP A 94 1.01 -2.63 11.56
N CYS A 95 1.06 -1.34 11.23
CA CYS A 95 0.70 -0.24 12.10
C CYS A 95 -0.53 0.49 11.56
N THR A 96 -1.59 0.64 12.36
CA THR A 96 -2.81 1.33 11.92
C THR A 96 -3.17 2.51 12.81
N TYR A 97 -3.70 3.56 12.19
CA TYR A 97 -4.14 4.77 12.87
C TYR A 97 -5.09 5.62 12.02
N ALA A 98 -5.82 6.46 12.75
CA ALA A 98 -6.57 7.57 12.18
C ALA A 98 -5.57 8.59 11.61
N SER A 99 -5.73 9.02 10.37
CA SER A 99 -4.80 9.90 9.67
C SER A 99 -5.53 10.81 8.67
N VAL A 100 -4.96 12.01 8.45
CA VAL A 100 -5.40 13.02 7.49
C VAL A 100 -4.20 13.81 6.99
N LEU A 101 -4.15 14.06 5.68
CA LEU A 101 -3.25 15.03 5.08
C LEU A 101 -4.01 16.37 4.98
N GLU A 102 -3.74 17.29 5.91
CA GLU A 102 -4.40 18.59 5.97
C GLU A 102 -3.57 19.67 5.29
N ILE A 103 -4.24 20.63 4.66
CA ILE A 103 -3.59 21.85 4.17
C ILE A 103 -3.44 22.82 5.35
N VAL A 104 -2.19 23.02 5.79
CA VAL A 104 -1.84 23.95 6.87
C VAL A 104 -1.07 25.12 6.28
N GLY A 105 -1.76 26.25 6.11
CA GLY A 105 -1.18 27.42 5.45
C GLY A 105 -0.93 27.18 3.95
N CYS A 106 0.34 27.06 3.56
CA CYS A 106 0.75 26.74 2.19
C CYS A 106 1.29 25.31 2.05
N ASP A 107 1.40 24.57 3.16
CA ASP A 107 2.03 23.26 3.23
C ASP A 107 0.96 22.17 3.45
N GLN A 108 1.31 20.92 3.15
CA GLN A 108 0.51 19.75 3.53
C GLN A 108 1.18 19.04 4.68
N GLU A 109 0.41 18.78 5.75
CA GLU A 109 0.91 18.12 6.95
C GLU A 109 0.13 16.84 7.22
N GLN A 110 0.87 15.78 7.53
CA GLN A 110 0.30 14.49 7.91
C GLN A 110 0.01 14.51 9.42
N LEU A 111 -1.28 14.51 9.76
CA LEU A 111 -1.77 14.52 11.14
C LEU A 111 -2.58 13.25 11.42
N GLY A 112 -2.79 12.92 12.69
CA GLY A 112 -3.49 11.69 13.03
C GLY A 112 -3.66 11.42 14.52
N GLY A 113 -4.26 10.26 14.79
CA GLY A 113 -4.49 9.73 16.13
C GLY A 113 -3.43 8.72 16.59
N ARG A 114 -3.79 8.00 17.65
CA ARG A 114 -2.96 6.96 18.29
C ARG A 114 -2.62 5.83 17.32
N GLN A 115 -1.37 5.38 17.31
CA GLN A 115 -0.95 4.27 16.45
C GLN A 115 -0.98 2.92 17.17
N ILE A 116 -1.43 1.89 16.45
CA ILE A 116 -1.69 0.58 17.03
C ILE A 116 -1.19 -0.52 16.10
N LYS A 117 -0.43 -1.48 16.66
CA LYS A 117 -0.03 -2.66 15.93
C LYS A 117 -1.22 -3.55 15.60
N THR A 118 -1.22 -4.06 14.39
CA THR A 118 -2.15 -5.06 13.87
C THR A 118 -1.34 -6.14 13.17
N LYS A 119 -1.95 -7.31 12.96
CA LYS A 119 -1.29 -8.46 12.35
C LYS A 119 -2.12 -8.99 11.19
N PRO A 120 -1.53 -9.81 10.30
CA PRO A 120 -2.28 -10.48 9.25
C PRO A 120 -3.53 -11.19 9.79
N GLY A 121 -4.65 -11.00 9.10
CA GLY A 121 -5.97 -11.53 9.46
C GLY A 121 -6.79 -10.68 10.44
N ASP A 122 -6.23 -9.64 11.05
CA ASP A 122 -7.05 -8.66 11.79
C ASP A 122 -8.01 -7.93 10.84
N HIS A 123 -9.19 -7.58 11.36
CA HIS A 123 -10.17 -6.75 10.66
C HIS A 123 -10.03 -5.30 11.12
N VAL A 124 -9.54 -4.43 10.23
CA VAL A 124 -9.34 -3.00 10.51
C VAL A 124 -10.41 -2.18 9.80
N THR A 125 -11.41 -1.72 10.56
CA THR A 125 -12.49 -0.87 10.03
C THR A 125 -12.08 0.60 10.10
N LEU A 126 -12.07 1.25 8.94
CA LEU A 126 -11.88 2.69 8.78
C LEU A 126 -13.26 3.32 8.61
N SER A 127 -13.62 4.24 9.50
CA SER A 127 -14.93 4.88 9.53
C SER A 127 -14.79 6.39 9.53
N TYR A 128 -15.47 7.04 8.60
CA TYR A 128 -15.50 8.49 8.45
C TYR A 128 -16.94 9.00 8.49
N MET A 129 -17.22 9.94 9.40
CA MET A 129 -18.56 10.43 9.67
C MET A 129 -18.60 11.95 9.65
N TYR A 130 -19.40 12.54 8.77
CA TYR A 130 -19.66 13.97 8.76
C TYR A 130 -20.55 14.36 9.94
N ASN A 131 -20.12 15.40 10.68
CA ASN A 131 -20.79 15.88 11.88
C ASN A 131 -21.33 17.30 11.66
N ASP A 132 -22.66 17.41 11.54
CA ASP A 132 -23.32 18.70 11.25
C ASP A 132 -23.10 19.77 12.34
N ARG A 133 -22.77 19.36 13.57
CA ARG A 133 -22.57 20.31 14.68
C ARG A 133 -21.19 20.97 14.61
N THR A 134 -20.19 20.23 14.19
CA THR A 134 -18.80 20.69 14.11
C THR A 134 -18.42 21.15 12.72
N ASP A 135 -19.23 20.79 11.70
CA ASP A 135 -18.94 20.99 10.28
C ASP A 135 -17.60 20.34 9.89
N ALA A 136 -17.32 19.16 10.45
CA ALA A 136 -16.08 18.42 10.30
C ALA A 136 -16.36 16.92 10.12
N TYR A 137 -15.32 16.13 9.84
CA TYR A 137 -15.42 14.67 9.79
C TYR A 137 -14.77 14.05 11.02
N ASP A 138 -15.54 13.22 11.73
CA ASP A 138 -15.06 12.37 12.80
C ASP A 138 -14.58 11.05 12.18
N GLN A 139 -13.31 10.73 12.39
CA GLN A 139 -12.66 9.51 11.94
C GLN A 139 -12.45 8.57 13.11
N TYR A 140 -12.79 7.30 12.90
CA TYR A 140 -12.58 6.22 13.87
C TYR A 140 -11.93 5.02 13.19
N VAL A 141 -10.95 4.43 13.86
CA VAL A 141 -10.34 3.15 13.48
C VAL A 141 -10.70 2.11 14.50
N TYR A 142 -11.22 0.98 14.03
CA TYR A 142 -11.54 -0.18 14.86
C TYR A 142 -10.67 -1.36 14.46
N VAL A 143 -10.09 -2.05 15.43
CA VAL A 143 -9.39 -3.32 15.23
C VAL A 143 -10.24 -4.41 15.85
N ASN A 144 -10.70 -5.35 15.03
CA ASN A 144 -11.57 -6.46 15.45
C ASN A 144 -12.80 -5.98 16.23
N GLY A 145 -13.40 -4.86 15.79
CA GLY A 145 -14.59 -4.25 16.40
C GLY A 145 -14.33 -3.37 17.62
N VAL A 146 -13.08 -3.22 18.08
CA VAL A 146 -12.72 -2.34 19.20
C VAL A 146 -12.15 -1.04 18.66
N GLN A 147 -12.68 0.12 19.07
CA GLN A 147 -12.15 1.42 18.67
C GLN A 147 -10.75 1.61 19.25
N THR A 148 -9.76 1.84 18.40
CA THR A 148 -8.34 1.94 18.80
C THR A 148 -7.71 3.30 18.50
N SER A 149 -8.15 3.98 17.45
CA SER A 149 -7.72 5.34 17.11
C SER A 149 -8.92 6.21 16.70
N ASN A 150 -8.79 7.51 16.86
CA ASN A 150 -9.73 8.51 16.36
C ASN A 150 -9.01 9.82 16.05
N TYR A 151 -9.59 10.60 15.15
CA TYR A 151 -9.16 11.96 14.82
C TYR A 151 -10.35 12.73 14.24
N THR A 152 -10.44 14.04 14.44
CA THR A 152 -11.48 14.88 13.83
C THR A 152 -10.81 15.97 13.02
N SER A 153 -11.18 16.09 11.75
CA SER A 153 -10.44 16.90 10.76
C SER A 153 -11.35 17.55 9.72
N SER A 154 -10.73 18.28 8.80
CA SER A 154 -11.35 18.77 7.56
C SER A 154 -12.60 19.60 7.77
N LYS A 155 -12.53 20.50 8.75
CA LYS A 155 -13.60 21.44 9.07
C LYS A 155 -13.92 22.33 7.86
N GLY A 156 -15.19 22.47 7.53
CA GLY A 156 -15.69 23.20 6.36
C GLY A 156 -15.57 22.44 5.04
N GLY A 157 -14.83 21.31 5.02
CA GLY A 157 -14.71 20.43 3.87
C GLY A 157 -15.95 19.54 3.66
N LYS A 158 -16.09 19.03 2.44
CA LYS A 158 -17.11 18.05 2.04
C LYS A 158 -16.43 16.95 1.23
N ALA A 159 -16.67 15.69 1.59
CA ALA A 159 -16.07 14.55 0.90
C ALA A 159 -16.66 14.38 -0.50
N LEU A 160 -15.83 14.60 -1.52
CA LEU A 160 -16.24 14.57 -2.93
C LEU A 160 -16.09 13.19 -3.55
N GLY A 161 -15.24 12.33 -3.00
CA GLY A 161 -15.05 10.97 -3.49
C GLY A 161 -14.52 10.08 -2.37
N TRP A 162 -14.51 8.79 -2.65
CA TRP A 162 -13.95 7.77 -1.77
C TRP A 162 -13.18 6.75 -2.59
N GLY A 163 -12.08 6.25 -2.07
CA GLY A 163 -11.30 5.20 -2.72
C GLY A 163 -10.39 4.47 -1.77
N THR A 164 -9.78 3.43 -2.30
CA THR A 164 -8.72 2.64 -1.67
C THR A 164 -7.43 2.86 -2.44
N ALA A 165 -6.28 2.67 -1.80
CA ALA A 165 -5.00 2.70 -2.47
C ALA A 165 -3.96 1.83 -1.77
N GLU A 166 -3.01 1.39 -2.58
CA GLU A 166 -1.71 0.90 -2.18
C GLU A 166 -0.69 1.99 -2.52
N GLU A 167 0.00 2.52 -1.51
CA GLU A 167 0.96 3.62 -1.67
C GLU A 167 2.34 3.20 -1.14
N CYS A 168 3.33 3.19 -2.02
CA CYS A 168 4.71 2.86 -1.67
C CYS A 168 5.60 4.11 -1.70
N GLN A 169 6.22 4.44 -0.57
CA GLN A 169 7.14 5.57 -0.48
C GLN A 169 8.47 5.28 -1.22
N PRO A 170 9.14 6.31 -1.79
CA PRO A 170 10.21 6.13 -2.77
C PRO A 170 11.54 5.61 -2.21
N ASP A 171 11.77 5.68 -0.90
CA ASP A 171 13.10 5.42 -0.30
C ASP A 171 13.57 3.97 -0.49
N TYR A 172 12.64 3.01 -0.37
CA TYR A 172 12.91 1.58 -0.46
C TYR A 172 11.76 0.86 -1.17
N PRO A 173 12.02 -0.25 -1.89
CA PRO A 173 10.95 -0.97 -2.57
C PRO A 173 9.99 -1.56 -1.53
N CYS A 174 8.70 -1.53 -1.84
CA CYS A 174 7.69 -2.24 -1.04
C CYS A 174 7.54 -3.70 -1.46
N GLY A 175 8.21 -4.13 -2.53
CA GLY A 175 8.24 -5.53 -2.94
C GLY A 175 6.88 -6.06 -3.40
N LEU A 176 6.68 -7.36 -3.19
CA LEU A 176 5.41 -8.05 -3.42
C LEU A 176 4.41 -7.70 -2.34
N ILE A 177 3.33 -7.03 -2.71
CA ILE A 177 2.16 -6.79 -1.86
C ILE A 177 1.15 -7.90 -2.11
N PRO A 178 0.82 -8.74 -1.10
CA PRO A 178 -0.16 -9.79 -1.26
C PRO A 178 -1.55 -9.23 -1.61
N ALA A 179 -2.28 -9.99 -2.43
CA ALA A 179 -3.68 -9.71 -2.70
C ALA A 179 -4.48 -9.63 -1.40
N HIS A 180 -5.39 -8.66 -1.31
CA HIS A 180 -6.13 -8.36 -0.08
C HIS A 180 -7.54 -7.88 -0.36
N ASP A 181 -8.34 -7.73 0.70
CA ASP A 181 -9.76 -7.43 0.57
C ASP A 181 -10.18 -6.27 1.46
N TRP A 182 -10.97 -5.37 0.87
CA TRP A 182 -11.82 -4.44 1.61
C TRP A 182 -13.23 -5.00 1.66
N VAL A 183 -13.74 -5.27 2.86
CA VAL A 183 -15.07 -5.84 3.10
C VAL A 183 -15.96 -4.86 3.84
N ASP A 184 -17.27 -5.14 3.83
CA ASP A 184 -18.29 -4.36 4.54
C ASP A 184 -18.23 -2.86 4.20
N VAL A 185 -18.05 -2.56 2.90
CA VAL A 185 -17.96 -1.18 2.41
C VAL A 185 -19.36 -0.56 2.40
N VAL A 186 -19.52 0.60 3.03
CA VAL A 186 -20.76 1.37 3.07
C VAL A 186 -20.45 2.84 2.85
N LEU A 187 -21.04 3.44 1.83
CA LEU A 187 -21.04 4.88 1.60
C LEU A 187 -22.46 5.42 1.72
N GLU A 188 -22.67 6.47 2.51
CA GLU A 188 -23.93 7.23 2.51
C GLU A 188 -23.67 8.63 1.94
N LEU A 189 -24.39 8.99 0.89
CA LEU A 189 -24.32 10.33 0.29
C LEU A 189 -25.28 11.28 0.99
N GLU A 190 -25.06 12.59 0.93
CA GLU A 190 -25.97 13.61 1.45
C GLU A 190 -27.36 13.52 0.78
N LYS A 191 -27.37 13.44 -0.55
CA LYS A 191 -28.57 13.24 -1.39
C LYS A 191 -28.43 11.96 -2.20
N ALA A 192 -29.57 11.34 -2.50
CA ALA A 192 -29.62 10.19 -3.39
C ALA A 192 -29.07 10.56 -4.78
N GLN A 193 -28.12 9.77 -5.27
CA GLN A 193 -27.51 9.92 -6.59
C GLN A 193 -27.50 8.54 -7.30
N PRO A 194 -28.57 8.18 -8.04
CA PRO A 194 -28.71 6.85 -8.66
C PRO A 194 -27.56 6.47 -9.61
N ASN A 195 -26.94 7.47 -10.23
CA ASN A 195 -25.89 7.30 -11.22
C ASN A 195 -24.47 7.46 -10.64
N TYR A 196 -24.30 7.43 -9.31
CA TYR A 196 -22.98 7.55 -8.70
C TYR A 196 -22.02 6.42 -9.14
N SER A 197 -22.55 5.24 -9.49
CA SER A 197 -21.78 4.14 -10.06
C SER A 197 -21.04 4.48 -11.36
N ASP A 198 -21.48 5.49 -12.11
CA ASP A 198 -20.82 5.91 -13.34
C ASP A 198 -19.44 6.51 -13.07
N THR A 199 -19.14 6.83 -11.81
CA THR A 199 -17.87 7.37 -11.35
C THR A 199 -16.88 6.30 -10.88
N PHE A 200 -17.28 5.02 -10.86
CA PHE A 200 -16.45 3.98 -10.28
C PHE A 200 -15.25 3.64 -11.17
N GLY A 201 -14.07 3.61 -10.56
CA GLY A 201 -12.82 3.19 -11.17
C GLY A 201 -12.30 1.90 -10.54
N ASN A 202 -11.91 0.94 -11.37
CA ASN A 202 -11.31 -0.32 -10.95
C ASN A 202 -9.86 -0.38 -11.46
N GLY A 203 -8.96 0.31 -10.77
CA GLY A 203 -7.53 0.32 -11.07
C GLY A 203 -6.86 -0.95 -10.55
N GLY A 204 -7.12 -2.11 -11.17
CA GLY A 204 -6.55 -3.39 -10.71
C GLY A 204 -7.26 -4.01 -9.50
N SER A 205 -8.42 -3.49 -9.13
CA SER A 205 -9.36 -4.12 -8.19
C SER A 205 -10.50 -4.83 -8.91
N THR A 206 -11.18 -5.74 -8.19
CA THR A 206 -12.43 -6.36 -8.64
C THR A 206 -13.51 -6.25 -7.55
N GLY A 207 -14.78 -6.23 -7.96
CA GLY A 207 -15.90 -5.91 -7.08
C GLY A 207 -16.56 -4.60 -7.48
N THR A 208 -17.60 -4.22 -6.75
CA THR A 208 -18.32 -2.96 -6.98
C THR A 208 -19.22 -2.64 -5.79
N LEU A 209 -19.74 -1.42 -5.75
CA LEU A 209 -20.76 -1.01 -4.80
C LEU A 209 -22.14 -1.01 -5.47
N LYS A 210 -23.18 -1.31 -4.70
CA LYS A 210 -24.56 -1.35 -5.17
C LYS A 210 -25.46 -0.56 -4.23
N THR A 211 -26.51 0.01 -4.77
CA THR A 211 -27.53 0.73 -4.01
C THR A 211 -28.87 0.00 -4.08
N THR A 212 -29.67 0.10 -3.02
CA THR A 212 -31.05 -0.39 -2.97
C THR A 212 -32.07 0.70 -2.63
N ASP A 213 -31.61 1.92 -2.36
CA ASP A 213 -32.39 3.06 -1.89
C ASP A 213 -32.30 4.27 -2.84
N GLY A 214 -32.09 4.00 -4.13
CA GLY A 214 -32.03 5.03 -5.17
C GLY A 214 -30.72 5.83 -5.19
N GLY A 215 -29.63 5.28 -4.64
CA GLY A 215 -28.31 5.90 -4.64
C GLY A 215 -28.03 6.79 -3.44
N LYS A 216 -28.81 6.65 -2.35
CA LYS A 216 -28.53 7.32 -1.07
C LYS A 216 -27.44 6.56 -0.31
N THR A 217 -27.53 5.23 -0.31
CA THR A 217 -26.54 4.33 0.29
C THR A 217 -25.98 3.40 -0.78
N TRP A 218 -24.65 3.23 -0.77
CA TRP A 218 -23.91 2.33 -1.64
C TRP A 218 -23.15 1.32 -0.79
N THR A 219 -23.32 0.04 -1.08
CA THR A 219 -22.78 -1.06 -0.28
C THR A 219 -21.99 -2.04 -1.14
N GLY A 220 -20.87 -2.54 -0.63
CA GLY A 220 -20.05 -3.56 -1.26
C GLY A 220 -19.62 -4.58 -0.23
N SER A 221 -19.98 -5.85 -0.44
CA SER A 221 -19.58 -6.91 0.50
C SER A 221 -18.07 -7.19 0.45
N LYS A 222 -17.45 -7.00 -0.72
CA LYS A 222 -16.03 -7.22 -0.95
C LYS A 222 -15.55 -6.47 -2.18
N LEU A 223 -14.45 -5.74 -2.03
CA LEU A 223 -13.58 -5.25 -3.09
C LEU A 223 -12.25 -6.00 -2.95
N HIS A 224 -11.90 -6.79 -3.96
CA HIS A 224 -10.65 -7.55 -3.97
C HIS A 224 -9.58 -6.75 -4.69
N ILE A 225 -8.44 -6.55 -4.04
CA ILE A 225 -7.26 -5.91 -4.59
C ILE A 225 -6.29 -7.02 -5.02
N ASN A 226 -5.90 -7.01 -6.29
CA ASN A 226 -4.98 -8.01 -6.81
C ASN A 226 -3.59 -7.84 -6.20
N GLU A 227 -2.81 -8.91 -6.20
CA GLU A 227 -1.38 -8.85 -5.88
C GLU A 227 -0.65 -7.92 -6.85
N VAL A 228 0.27 -7.11 -6.34
CA VAL A 228 1.13 -6.23 -7.13
C VAL A 228 2.55 -6.27 -6.61
N TYR A 229 3.51 -6.03 -7.50
CA TYR A 229 4.91 -5.91 -7.13
C TYR A 229 5.39 -4.48 -7.38
N PHE A 230 5.80 -3.79 -6.32
CA PHE A 230 6.37 -2.45 -6.40
C PHE A 230 7.90 -2.48 -6.47
N ASP A 231 8.42 -2.31 -7.69
CA ASP A 231 9.85 -2.23 -7.98
C ASP A 231 10.40 -0.78 -7.97
N TYR A 232 9.62 0.21 -7.54
CA TYR A 232 9.88 1.65 -7.74
C TYR A 232 10.92 2.26 -6.75
N PRO A 233 11.76 3.25 -7.14
CA PRO A 233 11.93 3.79 -8.48
C PRO A 233 12.67 2.82 -9.41
N ILE A 234 12.10 2.65 -10.59
CA ILE A 234 12.64 1.86 -11.70
C ILE A 234 13.95 2.53 -12.16
N THR A 235 15.07 2.21 -11.51
CA THR A 235 16.42 2.56 -12.00
C THR A 235 17.41 1.41 -11.93
N TYR A 236 17.01 0.26 -11.39
CA TYR A 236 17.84 -0.94 -11.34
C TYR A 236 17.11 -2.09 -12.02
N ASP A 237 17.65 -2.59 -13.14
CA ASP A 237 17.13 -3.77 -13.81
C ASP A 237 17.17 -4.96 -12.83
N THR A 238 16.00 -5.42 -12.41
CA THR A 238 15.87 -6.63 -11.61
C THR A 238 16.47 -7.80 -12.40
N PRO A 239 17.50 -8.50 -11.89
CA PRO A 239 18.14 -9.59 -12.60
C PRO A 239 17.18 -10.78 -12.75
N ILE A 240 17.00 -11.24 -13.99
CA ILE A 240 16.14 -12.38 -14.34
C ILE A 240 17.01 -13.49 -14.93
N CYS A 241 16.96 -14.68 -14.35
CA CYS A 241 17.58 -15.88 -14.90
C CYS A 241 16.71 -16.49 -16.03
N PRO A 242 17.34 -17.05 -17.09
CA PRO A 242 18.78 -17.32 -17.23
C PRO A 242 19.62 -16.15 -17.77
N GLU A 243 19.01 -15.07 -18.26
CA GLU A 243 19.69 -13.99 -18.98
C GLU A 243 20.69 -13.22 -18.11
N ALA A 244 20.41 -13.09 -16.82
CA ALA A 244 21.28 -12.44 -15.85
C ALA A 244 22.49 -13.29 -15.42
N ASN A 245 22.68 -14.50 -15.96
CA ASN A 245 23.79 -15.33 -15.54
C ASN A 245 25.15 -14.65 -15.80
N ALA A 246 25.99 -14.60 -14.77
CA ALA A 246 27.29 -13.94 -14.76
C ALA A 246 27.26 -12.42 -15.02
N THR A 247 26.09 -11.77 -14.94
CA THR A 247 26.01 -10.31 -14.98
C THR A 247 26.22 -9.71 -13.58
N THR A 248 26.57 -8.42 -13.55
CA THR A 248 26.64 -7.65 -12.30
C THR A 248 25.29 -7.00 -12.03
N TYR A 249 24.76 -7.22 -10.83
CA TYR A 249 23.61 -6.51 -10.28
C TYR A 249 24.09 -5.57 -9.17
N THR A 250 23.77 -4.29 -9.28
CA THR A 250 24.05 -3.32 -8.21
C THR A 250 22.78 -3.12 -7.39
N SER A 251 22.84 -3.45 -6.09
CA SER A 251 21.72 -3.26 -5.17
C SER A 251 21.55 -1.79 -4.80
N ARG A 252 20.41 -1.46 -4.18
CA ARG A 252 20.14 -0.10 -3.67
C ARG A 252 21.05 0.32 -2.53
N ALA A 253 21.64 -0.63 -1.79
CA ALA A 253 22.72 -0.35 -0.84
C ALA A 253 24.05 0.00 -1.54
N ASN A 254 24.04 0.19 -2.87
CA ASN A 254 25.19 0.46 -3.72
C ASN A 254 26.26 -0.64 -3.63
N ARG A 255 25.82 -1.89 -3.51
CA ARG A 255 26.67 -3.09 -3.44
C ARG A 255 26.55 -3.88 -4.73
N SER A 256 27.68 -4.31 -5.28
CA SER A 256 27.73 -5.05 -6.54
C SER A 256 27.77 -6.54 -6.30
N TYR A 257 26.86 -7.27 -6.93
CA TYR A 257 26.73 -8.72 -6.85
C TYR A 257 26.90 -9.34 -8.23
N THR A 258 27.59 -10.47 -8.31
CA THR A 258 27.58 -11.32 -9.50
C THR A 258 26.42 -12.29 -9.41
N VAL A 259 25.50 -12.22 -10.37
CA VAL A 259 24.35 -13.12 -10.47
C VAL A 259 24.78 -14.45 -11.08
N GLY A 260 24.24 -15.54 -10.57
CA GLY A 260 24.43 -16.87 -11.12
C GLY A 260 23.12 -17.63 -11.23
N CYS A 261 22.90 -18.23 -12.39
CA CYS A 261 21.72 -19.01 -12.70
C CYS A 261 22.05 -20.50 -12.76
N ASP A 262 21.15 -21.34 -12.25
CA ASP A 262 21.34 -22.80 -12.10
C ASP A 262 22.59 -23.17 -11.28
N ILE A 263 22.95 -22.31 -10.31
CA ILE A 263 24.07 -22.52 -9.40
C ILE A 263 23.64 -22.37 -7.95
N ARG A 264 24.27 -23.17 -7.09
CA ARG A 264 24.16 -23.08 -5.64
C ARG A 264 25.54 -22.88 -5.04
N TYR A 265 25.61 -22.02 -4.02
CA TYR A 265 26.73 -21.98 -3.09
C TYR A 265 26.37 -22.72 -1.81
N THR A 266 27.15 -23.74 -1.44
CA THR A 266 26.86 -24.63 -0.31
C THR A 266 27.55 -24.18 0.98
N GLY A 267 26.90 -24.43 2.13
CA GLY A 267 27.39 -24.07 3.48
C GLY A 267 27.44 -22.56 3.75
N SER A 268 27.84 -22.16 4.95
CA SER A 268 27.94 -20.73 5.36
C SER A 268 26.63 -19.95 5.34
N ASP A 269 25.49 -20.60 5.60
CA ASP A 269 24.22 -19.89 5.77
C ASP A 269 24.23 -19.15 7.12
N ILE A 270 24.09 -17.83 7.11
CA ILE A 270 23.90 -17.00 8.33
C ILE A 270 22.43 -17.04 8.74
N LYS A 271 21.55 -16.86 7.76
CA LYS A 271 20.11 -16.70 7.97
C LYS A 271 19.36 -17.28 6.77
N THR A 272 18.20 -17.85 7.04
CA THR A 272 17.25 -18.27 6.01
C THR A 272 15.98 -17.45 6.17
N VAL A 273 15.50 -16.89 5.06
CA VAL A 273 14.26 -16.09 5.03
C VAL A 273 13.35 -16.62 3.92
N GLY A 274 12.05 -16.65 4.18
CA GLY A 274 11.07 -16.94 3.14
C GLY A 274 10.91 -15.70 2.26
N GLU A 275 11.02 -15.88 0.95
CA GLU A 275 10.87 -14.85 -0.08
C GLU A 275 9.85 -15.32 -1.12
N LYS A 276 8.62 -14.80 -1.02
CA LYS A 276 7.49 -15.26 -1.82
C LYS A 276 7.52 -14.71 -3.26
N SER A 277 8.27 -13.64 -3.53
CA SER A 277 8.37 -13.04 -4.86
C SER A 277 9.12 -13.93 -5.86
N GLY A 278 10.00 -14.82 -5.36
CA GLY A 278 10.89 -15.63 -6.19
C GLY A 278 11.96 -14.83 -6.94
N LYS A 279 12.25 -13.59 -6.53
CA LYS A 279 13.26 -12.72 -7.15
C LYS A 279 14.55 -12.70 -6.33
N ILE A 280 15.70 -12.91 -7.00
CA ILE A 280 17.01 -12.88 -6.32
C ILE A 280 17.34 -11.48 -5.77
N ALA A 281 16.81 -10.42 -6.38
CA ALA A 281 16.97 -9.04 -5.89
C ALA A 281 16.41 -8.86 -4.47
N ASP A 282 15.29 -9.50 -4.15
CA ASP A 282 14.67 -9.40 -2.83
C ASP A 282 15.48 -10.14 -1.76
N CYS A 283 16.08 -11.27 -2.13
CA CYS A 283 17.08 -11.90 -1.27
C CYS A 283 18.25 -10.95 -0.98
N VAL A 284 18.72 -10.20 -1.98
CA VAL A 284 19.81 -9.23 -1.81
C VAL A 284 19.41 -8.12 -0.86
N VAL A 285 18.16 -7.64 -0.89
CA VAL A 285 17.64 -6.66 0.08
C VAL A 285 17.81 -7.17 1.51
N TYR A 286 17.43 -8.42 1.80
CA TYR A 286 17.67 -9.00 3.13
C TYR A 286 19.16 -9.12 3.47
N CYS A 287 19.99 -9.46 2.49
CA CYS A 287 21.44 -9.56 2.70
C CYS A 287 22.07 -8.20 3.03
N ASP A 288 21.56 -7.11 2.43
CA ASP A 288 22.04 -5.76 2.69
C ASP A 288 21.74 -5.27 4.11
N GLN A 289 20.74 -5.86 4.78
CA GLN A 289 20.39 -5.57 6.16
C GLN A 289 21.13 -6.46 7.19
N VAL A 290 21.80 -7.51 6.75
CA VAL A 290 22.48 -8.47 7.63
C VAL A 290 23.99 -8.22 7.61
N GLU A 291 24.52 -7.77 8.74
CA GLU A 291 25.97 -7.60 8.92
C GLU A 291 26.71 -8.92 8.61
N GLY A 292 27.75 -8.82 7.78
CA GLY A 292 28.56 -9.96 7.36
C GLY A 292 27.93 -10.83 6.26
N CYS A 293 26.76 -10.48 5.71
CA CYS A 293 26.22 -11.16 4.54
C CYS A 293 26.98 -10.77 3.27
N VAL A 294 27.54 -11.77 2.57
CA VAL A 294 28.36 -11.60 1.35
C VAL A 294 27.67 -12.17 0.10
N GLY A 295 26.41 -12.57 0.22
CA GLY A 295 25.63 -13.06 -0.90
C GLY A 295 24.44 -13.89 -0.47
N VAL A 296 23.72 -14.39 -1.46
CA VAL A 296 22.47 -15.12 -1.28
C VAL A 296 22.38 -16.29 -2.25
N VAL A 297 21.63 -17.30 -1.84
CA VAL A 297 21.14 -18.38 -2.71
C VAL A 297 19.62 -18.40 -2.58
N LEU A 298 18.91 -18.17 -3.69
CA LEU A 298 17.48 -18.33 -3.79
C LEU A 298 17.17 -19.71 -4.35
N GLN A 299 16.41 -20.48 -3.58
CA GLN A 299 15.83 -21.75 -4.03
C GLN A 299 14.34 -21.71 -3.77
N ASP A 300 13.54 -21.94 -4.81
CA ASP A 300 12.08 -21.83 -4.77
C ASP A 300 11.67 -20.44 -4.23
N THR A 301 11.12 -20.39 -3.01
CA THR A 301 10.74 -19.16 -2.29
C THR A 301 11.54 -18.96 -1.01
N THR A 302 12.79 -19.43 -0.98
CA THR A 302 13.66 -19.37 0.21
C THR A 302 15.01 -18.77 -0.12
N CYS A 303 15.36 -17.67 0.55
CA CYS A 303 16.68 -17.06 0.48
C CYS A 303 17.58 -17.59 1.60
N HIS A 304 18.74 -18.13 1.22
CA HIS A 304 19.82 -18.50 2.11
C HIS A 304 20.89 -17.42 2.07
N LEU A 305 20.97 -16.58 3.10
CA LEU A 305 21.95 -15.51 3.24
C LEU A 305 23.28 -16.10 3.66
N LYS A 306 24.38 -15.69 3.01
CA LYS A 306 25.68 -16.35 3.10
C LYS A 306 26.70 -15.49 3.84
N SER A 307 27.44 -16.04 4.81
CA SER A 307 28.61 -15.38 5.46
C SER A 307 29.90 -15.51 4.67
N SER A 308 29.95 -16.47 3.75
CA SER A 308 31.07 -16.67 2.85
C SER A 308 30.55 -17.21 1.52
N LYS A 309 31.34 -17.07 0.44
CA LYS A 309 30.98 -17.61 -0.87
C LYS A 309 30.73 -19.13 -0.82
N GLY A 310 31.38 -19.88 0.06
CA GLY A 310 31.23 -21.34 0.11
C GLY A 310 31.67 -22.04 -1.20
N GLN A 311 31.25 -23.30 -1.39
CA GLN A 311 31.55 -24.07 -2.60
C GLN A 311 30.42 -23.95 -3.62
N GLN A 312 30.76 -23.56 -4.85
CA GLN A 312 29.84 -23.53 -5.99
C GLN A 312 29.58 -24.94 -6.52
N VAL A 313 28.31 -25.26 -6.74
CA VAL A 313 27.84 -26.47 -7.41
C VAL A 313 26.74 -26.11 -8.42
N SER A 314 26.56 -26.93 -9.45
CA SER A 314 25.42 -26.79 -10.35
C SER A 314 24.15 -27.26 -9.63
N ALA A 315 23.07 -26.49 -9.75
CA ALA A 315 21.78 -26.81 -9.18
C ALA A 315 20.68 -26.14 -10.00
N GLN A 316 19.97 -26.92 -10.80
CA GLN A 316 18.91 -26.43 -11.68
C GLN A 316 17.80 -25.72 -10.88
N GLY A 317 17.35 -24.57 -11.38
CA GLY A 317 16.31 -23.73 -10.77
C GLY A 317 16.79 -22.89 -9.59
N VAL A 318 18.08 -22.97 -9.22
CA VAL A 318 18.65 -22.21 -8.10
C VAL A 318 19.36 -20.97 -8.63
N GLN A 319 19.08 -19.83 -8.02
CA GLN A 319 19.73 -18.56 -8.33
C GLN A 319 20.66 -18.16 -7.19
N ALA A 320 21.73 -17.45 -7.50
CA ALA A 320 22.63 -16.89 -6.51
C ALA A 320 23.05 -15.48 -6.87
N ALA A 321 23.35 -14.66 -5.87
CA ALA A 321 23.99 -13.37 -6.05
C ALA A 321 25.09 -13.23 -5.00
N ILE A 322 26.35 -13.18 -5.43
CA ILE A 322 27.51 -13.11 -4.52
C ILE A 322 28.21 -11.78 -4.69
N LEU A 323 28.51 -11.12 -3.57
CA LEU A 323 29.20 -9.83 -3.52
C LEU A 323 30.55 -9.90 -4.25
N GLN A 324 30.86 -8.85 -5.01
CA GLN A 324 32.15 -8.66 -5.68
C GLN A 324 33.24 -8.16 -4.72
#